data_AF-A0A975YFR2-F1
#
_entry.id   AF-A0A975YFR2-F1
#
_cell.length_a   1.000
_cell.length_b   1.000
_cell.length_c   1.000
_cell.angle_alpha   90.00
_cell.angle_beta   90.00
_cell.angle_gamma   90.00
#
_symmetry.space_group_name_H-M   'P 1'
#
loop_
_entity.id
_entity.type
_entity.pdbx_description
1 polymer ?
#
loop_
_entity_poly.entity_id
_entity_poly.type
_entity_poly.pdbx_seq_one_letter_code
_entity_poly.pdbx_strand_id
1 'polypeptide(L)'
;MAFLKRGALALSLLLASLAGPGLAQDSGMTRLGVTQIFSNDWFGMPIGDRFDRWRTGAYQVSGFWGRDEWDGALPYTPFALIEFRFRGEIIAPDNLAVPAADDRRYAPALYFGAATHFDYQGLEVSAGADLVLTGDQTGLMNLHDGIHRTFGGSDVDLRNFMIEDGTYLNATVEAGRSFHLGASSLRPFVEAQAGVENLLRVGADVRFGNYDPEALLIRDATTGQRIVGIPGGGVGGWSFSLGADAAYVESSVLLPSNGPDAENLRYRLRGGVGRGYGPADFFYGVTYLSEEFEGQYEGQLVGTLSLMLQF
;
A
#
# COMPACT_ATOMS: atom_id res chain seq x y z
N MET A 1 23.31 16.06 -21.55
CA MET A 1 23.94 15.77 -20.24
C MET A 1 22.99 15.83 -19.03
N ALA A 2 21.85 16.53 -19.09
CA ALA A 2 20.86 16.56 -17.99
C ALA A 2 19.95 15.32 -17.90
N PHE A 3 19.77 14.58 -19.01
CA PHE A 3 18.97 13.35 -19.05
C PHE A 3 19.58 12.19 -18.23
N LEU A 4 20.91 12.07 -18.14
CA LEU A 4 21.57 11.03 -17.35
C LEU A 4 21.45 11.23 -15.83
N LYS A 5 21.21 12.46 -15.36
CA LYS A 5 21.10 12.76 -13.91
C LYS A 5 19.70 12.50 -13.36
N ARG A 6 18.67 12.47 -14.20
CA ARG A 6 17.26 12.32 -13.78
C ARG A 6 16.83 10.86 -13.66
N GLY A 7 17.36 9.99 -14.52
CA GLY A 7 17.26 8.54 -14.32
C GLY A 7 17.98 8.07 -13.04
N ALA A 8 18.97 8.84 -12.57
CA ALA A 8 19.74 8.47 -11.40
C ALA A 8 18.93 8.52 -10.10
N LEU A 9 17.96 9.41 -9.89
CA LEU A 9 17.25 9.53 -8.60
C LEU A 9 16.22 8.40 -8.38
N ALA A 10 15.40 8.10 -9.39
CA ALA A 10 14.47 6.96 -9.36
C ALA A 10 15.23 5.63 -9.30
N LEU A 11 16.34 5.51 -10.03
CA LEU A 11 17.24 4.36 -9.94
C LEU A 11 17.98 4.29 -8.59
N SER A 12 18.22 5.41 -7.91
CA SER A 12 18.84 5.45 -6.57
C SER A 12 17.88 4.97 -5.49
N LEU A 13 16.59 5.31 -5.56
CA LEU A 13 15.56 4.78 -4.66
C LEU A 13 15.31 3.29 -4.91
N LEU A 14 15.35 2.86 -6.19
CA LEU A 14 15.28 1.45 -6.59
C LEU A 14 16.53 0.65 -6.17
N LEU A 15 17.73 1.26 -6.19
CA LEU A 15 18.99 0.61 -5.78
C LEU A 15 19.18 0.62 -4.25
N ALA A 16 18.71 1.67 -3.56
CA ALA A 16 18.72 1.74 -2.10
C ALA A 16 17.73 0.77 -1.46
N SER A 17 16.61 0.44 -2.13
CA SER A 17 15.69 -0.62 -1.69
C SER A 17 16.21 -2.05 -1.96
N LEU A 18 17.14 -2.22 -2.91
CA LEU A 18 17.85 -3.48 -3.12
C LEU A 18 18.96 -3.70 -2.08
N ALA A 19 19.59 -2.62 -1.59
CA ALA A 19 20.57 -2.62 -0.51
C ALA A 19 19.86 -2.72 0.86
N GLY A 20 19.41 -3.92 1.22
CA GLY A 20 18.93 -4.19 2.57
C GLY A 20 20.01 -3.84 3.63
N PRO A 21 19.61 -3.51 4.86
CA PRO A 21 20.58 -3.33 5.94
C PRO A 21 21.43 -4.59 6.07
N GLY A 22 22.75 -4.44 6.13
CA GLY A 22 23.72 -5.52 6.37
C GLY A 22 23.61 -6.18 7.75
N LEU A 23 22.43 -6.18 8.36
CA LEU A 23 22.12 -6.72 9.68
C LEU A 23 21.81 -8.23 9.67
N ALA A 24 21.65 -8.85 8.49
CA ALA A 24 21.16 -10.23 8.39
C ALA A 24 22.24 -11.31 8.44
N GLN A 25 23.53 -10.97 8.40
CA GLN A 25 24.58 -11.99 8.28
C GLN A 25 24.86 -12.76 9.58
N ASP A 26 24.39 -12.25 10.74
CA ASP A 26 24.65 -12.85 12.07
C ASP A 26 23.37 -13.15 12.87
N SER A 27 22.18 -12.83 12.33
CA SER A 27 20.89 -13.01 13.02
C SER A 27 20.20 -14.36 12.77
N GLY A 28 20.75 -15.20 11.88
CA GLY A 28 20.10 -16.44 11.44
C GLY A 28 18.80 -16.21 10.65
N MET A 29 18.64 -15.04 10.02
CA MET A 29 17.50 -14.70 9.16
C MET A 29 17.99 -14.54 7.72
N THR A 30 17.34 -15.22 6.78
CA THR A 30 17.57 -15.10 5.34
C THR A 30 16.57 -14.12 4.74
N ARG A 31 17.00 -13.35 3.72
CA ARG A 31 16.11 -12.48 2.97
C ARG A 31 15.33 -13.34 1.97
N LEU A 32 14.01 -13.25 1.98
CA LEU A 32 13.13 -14.09 1.16
C LEU A 32 12.58 -13.37 -0.07
N GLY A 33 12.58 -12.04 -0.08
CA GLY A 33 12.10 -11.28 -1.22
C GLY A 33 11.97 -9.79 -0.96
N VAL A 34 11.62 -9.07 -2.02
CA VAL A 34 11.22 -7.66 -2.00
C VAL A 34 10.02 -7.45 -2.89
N THR A 35 9.06 -6.69 -2.39
CA THR A 35 7.90 -6.23 -3.16
C THR A 35 7.86 -4.70 -3.18
N GLN A 36 7.67 -4.15 -4.37
CA GLN A 36 7.42 -2.73 -4.58
C GLN A 36 6.00 -2.54 -5.08
N ILE A 37 5.26 -1.65 -4.44
CA ILE A 37 3.87 -1.34 -4.76
C ILE A 37 3.81 0.14 -5.08
N PHE A 38 3.21 0.48 -6.21
CA PHE A 38 2.93 1.84 -6.60
C PHE A 38 1.44 1.96 -6.85
N SER A 39 0.78 2.92 -6.20
CA SER A 39 -0.62 3.21 -6.44
C SER A 39 -0.82 4.68 -6.76
N ASN A 40 -1.65 4.99 -7.73
CA ASN A 40 -1.90 6.37 -8.13
C ASN A 40 -3.19 6.45 -8.94
N ASP A 41 -3.88 7.58 -8.80
CA ASP A 41 -5.15 7.89 -9.46
C ASP A 41 -5.04 7.96 -11.00
N TRP A 42 -3.84 8.20 -11.54
CA TRP A 42 -3.56 8.16 -12.98
C TRP A 42 -3.67 6.77 -13.60
N PHE A 43 -3.28 5.72 -12.87
CA PHE A 43 -3.16 4.35 -13.41
C PHE A 43 -4.47 3.55 -13.38
N GLY A 44 -5.56 4.12 -12.86
CA GLY A 44 -6.91 3.53 -12.93
C GLY A 44 -7.52 3.46 -14.34
N MET A 45 -6.72 3.59 -15.40
CA MET A 45 -7.18 3.62 -16.79
C MET A 45 -7.81 2.29 -17.24
N PRO A 46 -8.91 2.33 -18.02
CA PRO A 46 -9.45 3.49 -18.73
C PRO A 46 -10.51 4.32 -17.96
N ILE A 47 -10.66 4.16 -16.65
CA ILE A 47 -11.81 4.67 -15.88
C ILE A 47 -11.43 5.76 -14.84
N GLY A 48 -10.14 5.96 -14.55
CA GLY A 48 -9.65 7.02 -13.67
C GLY A 48 -9.68 8.42 -14.31
N ASP A 49 -9.86 9.44 -13.48
CA ASP A 49 -10.18 10.83 -13.88
C ASP A 49 -8.96 11.75 -14.07
N ARG A 50 -7.77 11.31 -13.64
CA ARG A 50 -6.46 11.99 -13.82
C ARG A 50 -6.37 13.38 -13.17
N PHE A 51 -7.13 13.64 -12.13
CA PHE A 51 -7.18 14.97 -11.53
C PHE A 51 -6.10 15.25 -10.48
N ASP A 52 -5.29 14.25 -10.10
CA ASP A 52 -4.29 14.39 -9.04
C ASP A 52 -4.94 14.88 -7.74
N ARG A 53 -5.92 14.09 -7.30
CA ARG A 53 -6.83 14.43 -6.22
C ARG A 53 -6.96 13.31 -5.22
N TRP A 54 -7.36 13.66 -4.01
CA TRP A 54 -7.60 12.72 -2.91
C TRP A 54 -6.45 11.74 -2.79
N ARG A 55 -6.63 10.42 -2.95
CA ARG A 55 -5.51 9.46 -2.95
C ARG A 55 -4.69 9.58 -4.26
N THR A 56 -3.95 10.67 -4.36
CA THR A 56 -3.04 11.03 -5.45
C THR A 56 -2.07 9.90 -5.71
N GLY A 57 -1.23 9.54 -4.74
CA GLY A 57 -0.12 8.64 -5.03
C GLY A 57 0.52 8.05 -3.79
N ALA A 58 0.85 6.77 -3.86
CA ALA A 58 1.61 6.09 -2.84
C ALA A 58 2.65 5.15 -3.46
N TYR A 59 3.73 4.97 -2.72
CA TYR A 59 4.79 4.02 -3.05
C TYR A 59 5.21 3.28 -1.79
N GLN A 60 5.17 1.96 -1.83
CA GLN A 60 5.60 1.08 -0.76
C GLN A 60 6.71 0.16 -1.24
N VAL A 61 7.70 -0.06 -0.36
CA VAL A 61 8.71 -1.10 -0.50
C VAL A 61 8.64 -1.97 0.73
N SER A 62 8.57 -3.28 0.52
CA SER A 62 8.50 -4.29 1.58
C SER A 62 9.59 -5.31 1.34
N GLY A 63 10.44 -5.57 2.32
CA GLY A 63 11.40 -6.66 2.29
C GLY A 63 11.01 -7.72 3.30
N PHE A 64 11.26 -8.99 2.98
CA PHE A 64 10.88 -10.12 3.82
C PHE A 64 12.10 -10.88 4.32
N TRP A 65 12.08 -11.24 5.61
CA TRP A 65 13.11 -12.02 6.26
C TRP A 65 12.48 -13.17 7.06
N GLY A 66 13.00 -14.38 6.88
CA GLY A 66 12.60 -15.57 7.63
C GLY A 66 13.78 -16.34 8.18
N ARG A 67 13.55 -17.25 9.13
CA ARG A 67 14.62 -18.11 9.68
C ARG A 67 15.02 -19.23 8.71
N ASP A 68 14.04 -19.71 7.97
CA ASP A 68 14.16 -20.77 6.98
C ASP A 68 13.81 -20.21 5.59
N GLU A 69 14.17 -20.94 4.54
CA GLU A 69 13.67 -20.65 3.19
C GLU A 69 12.14 -20.73 3.16
N TRP A 70 11.52 -19.99 2.24
CA TRP A 70 10.07 -20.03 2.08
C TRP A 70 9.64 -21.38 1.52
N ASP A 71 8.84 -22.12 2.29
CA ASP A 71 8.36 -23.46 1.94
C ASP A 71 6.92 -23.48 1.42
N GLY A 72 6.33 -22.30 1.21
CA GLY A 72 4.95 -22.14 0.76
C GLY A 72 3.91 -22.02 1.87
N ALA A 73 4.34 -21.96 3.14
CA ALA A 73 3.42 -21.85 4.28
C ALA A 73 3.82 -20.75 5.28
N LEU A 74 2.82 -20.14 5.91
CA LEU A 74 3.05 -19.23 7.02
C LEU A 74 3.64 -19.99 8.22
N PRO A 75 4.64 -19.43 8.91
CA PRO A 75 5.14 -20.04 10.13
C PRO A 75 4.11 -19.94 11.26
N TYR A 76 4.11 -20.89 12.19
CA TYR A 76 3.20 -20.86 13.35
C TYR A 76 3.67 -19.95 14.50
N THR A 77 4.90 -19.44 14.42
CA THR A 77 5.51 -18.62 15.48
C THR A 77 5.58 -17.16 15.03
N PRO A 78 4.98 -16.22 15.77
CA PRO A 78 5.17 -14.80 15.51
C PRO A 78 6.66 -14.44 15.46
N PHE A 79 7.00 -13.51 14.57
CA PHE A 79 8.36 -13.03 14.28
C PHE A 79 9.30 -14.05 13.62
N ALA A 80 8.83 -15.25 13.28
CA ALA A 80 9.60 -16.18 12.43
C ALA A 80 9.68 -15.70 10.98
N LEU A 81 8.70 -14.90 10.54
CA LEU A 81 8.68 -14.17 9.29
C LEU A 81 8.37 -12.70 9.57
N ILE A 82 9.25 -11.83 9.11
CA ILE A 82 9.21 -10.38 9.34
C ILE A 82 9.24 -9.66 7.99
N GLU A 83 8.34 -8.71 7.82
CA GLU A 83 8.35 -7.70 6.78
C GLU A 83 8.90 -6.40 7.36
N PHE A 84 9.94 -5.83 6.76
CA PHE A 84 10.29 -4.42 6.97
C PHE A 84 9.74 -3.61 5.80
N ARG A 85 9.02 -2.53 6.10
CA ARG A 85 8.32 -1.74 5.11
C ARG A 85 8.56 -0.26 5.24
N PHE A 86 8.61 0.39 4.09
CA PHE A 86 8.59 1.84 3.93
C PHE A 86 7.44 2.19 3.00
N ARG A 87 6.61 3.17 3.38
CA ARG A 87 5.54 3.70 2.52
C ARG A 87 5.57 5.22 2.52
N GLY A 88 5.54 5.83 1.34
CA GLY A 88 5.23 7.24 1.15
C GLY A 88 3.87 7.39 0.50
N GLU A 89 3.07 8.35 0.98
CA GLU A 89 1.72 8.60 0.48
C GLU A 89 1.48 10.11 0.41
N ILE A 90 0.86 10.54 -0.69
CA ILE A 90 0.40 11.90 -0.92
C ILE A 90 -1.10 11.83 -1.09
N ILE A 91 -1.81 12.62 -0.28
CA ILE A 91 -3.25 12.78 -0.38
C ILE A 91 -3.56 14.28 -0.58
N ALA A 92 -4.27 14.64 -1.63
CA ALA A 92 -4.43 16.02 -2.06
C ALA A 92 -5.89 16.48 -2.09
N PRO A 93 -6.17 17.80 -2.08
CA PRO A 93 -7.47 18.31 -2.48
C PRO A 93 -7.80 17.97 -3.94
N ASP A 94 -9.06 18.12 -4.34
CA ASP A 94 -9.56 18.00 -5.72
C ASP A 94 -8.91 19.00 -6.68
N ASN A 95 -8.41 20.13 -6.15
CA ASN A 95 -7.72 21.15 -6.95
C ASN A 95 -6.44 21.64 -6.25
N LEU A 96 -5.29 21.34 -6.85
CA LEU A 96 -3.97 21.71 -6.32
C LEU A 96 -3.63 23.19 -6.46
N ALA A 97 -4.25 23.88 -7.42
CA ALA A 97 -3.94 25.28 -7.71
C ALA A 97 -4.79 26.22 -6.85
N VAL A 98 -6.08 25.89 -6.69
CA VAL A 98 -7.05 26.66 -5.90
C VAL A 98 -7.91 25.68 -5.11
N PRO A 99 -7.42 25.15 -3.98
CA PRO A 99 -8.20 24.25 -3.14
C PRO A 99 -9.46 24.93 -2.61
N ALA A 100 -10.59 24.22 -2.64
CA ALA A 100 -11.80 24.71 -1.98
C ALA A 100 -11.60 24.67 -0.46
N ALA A 101 -12.17 25.65 0.25
CA ALA A 101 -11.92 25.80 1.70
C ALA A 101 -12.50 24.65 2.54
N ASP A 102 -13.51 23.97 2.01
CA ASP A 102 -14.22 22.82 2.55
C ASP A 102 -13.68 21.47 2.03
N ASP A 103 -12.67 21.49 1.17
CA ASP A 103 -11.99 20.27 0.72
C ASP A 103 -10.93 19.81 1.72
N ARG A 104 -10.47 18.58 1.56
CA ARG A 104 -9.43 18.01 2.40
C ARG A 104 -8.12 18.78 2.27
N ARG A 105 -7.40 18.89 3.39
CA ARG A 105 -6.04 19.42 3.40
C ARG A 105 -5.10 18.46 2.65
N TYR A 106 -4.05 19.04 2.07
CA TYR A 106 -2.94 18.25 1.56
C TYR A 106 -2.31 17.47 2.73
N ALA A 107 -2.15 16.16 2.57
CA ALA A 107 -1.73 15.25 3.61
C ALA A 107 -0.62 14.33 3.09
N PRO A 108 0.65 14.76 3.17
CA PRO A 108 1.77 13.89 2.92
C PRO A 108 2.08 13.05 4.17
N ALA A 109 2.39 11.77 3.97
CA ALA A 109 2.72 10.85 5.05
C ALA A 109 3.84 9.87 4.66
N LEU A 110 4.77 9.66 5.58
CA LEU A 110 5.84 8.66 5.50
C LEU A 110 5.68 7.64 6.63
N TYR A 111 5.68 6.36 6.30
CA TYR A 111 5.55 5.24 7.22
C TYR A 111 6.83 4.41 7.19
N PHE A 112 7.37 4.12 8.36
CA PHE A 112 8.51 3.24 8.56
C PHE A 112 8.10 2.16 9.55
N GLY A 113 7.99 0.92 9.11
CA GLY A 113 7.41 -0.11 9.95
C GLY A 113 7.98 -1.49 9.77
N ALA A 114 7.50 -2.36 10.65
CA ALA A 114 7.71 -3.78 10.58
C ALA A 114 6.41 -4.52 10.86
N ALA A 115 6.20 -5.64 10.17
CA ALA A 115 5.08 -6.53 10.42
C ALA A 115 5.58 -7.98 10.53
N THR A 116 4.89 -8.79 11.31
CA THR A 116 5.07 -10.24 11.30
C THR A 116 3.88 -10.93 10.67
N HIS A 117 4.15 -12.03 9.97
CA HIS A 117 3.17 -12.85 9.27
C HIS A 117 3.25 -14.27 9.81
N PHE A 118 2.13 -14.82 10.26
CA PHE A 118 2.10 -16.15 10.87
C PHE A 118 0.72 -16.81 10.76
N ASP A 119 0.71 -18.15 10.84
CA ASP A 119 -0.52 -18.92 11.02
C ASP A 119 -0.84 -19.04 12.51
N TYR A 120 -2.08 -18.71 12.87
CA TYR A 120 -2.62 -18.96 14.20
C TYR A 120 -3.88 -19.81 14.11
N GLN A 121 -3.72 -21.13 14.26
CA GLN A 121 -4.81 -22.10 14.21
C GLN A 121 -5.61 -22.06 12.89
N GLY A 122 -4.91 -21.89 11.77
CA GLY A 122 -5.52 -21.76 10.44
C GLY A 122 -6.02 -20.36 10.11
N LEU A 123 -5.72 -19.36 10.95
CA LEU A 123 -5.86 -17.95 10.60
C LEU A 123 -4.53 -17.42 10.07
N GLU A 124 -4.58 -16.82 8.89
CA GLU A 124 -3.48 -16.04 8.31
C GLU A 124 -3.48 -14.67 9.01
N VAL A 125 -2.49 -14.42 9.86
CA VAL A 125 -2.36 -13.18 10.64
C VAL A 125 -1.20 -12.35 10.13
N SER A 126 -1.46 -11.06 9.94
CA SER A 126 -0.43 -10.02 9.82
C SER A 126 -0.59 -9.04 10.97
N ALA A 127 0.50 -8.74 11.68
CA ALA A 127 0.49 -7.77 12.78
C ALA A 127 1.74 -6.89 12.68
N GLY A 128 1.56 -5.58 12.63
CA GLY A 128 2.66 -4.64 12.43
C GLY A 128 2.48 -3.31 13.14
N ALA A 129 3.60 -2.59 13.23
CA ALA A 129 3.66 -1.25 13.76
C ALA A 129 4.57 -0.37 12.89
N ASP A 130 4.20 0.90 12.75
CA ASP A 130 4.88 1.91 11.95
C ASP A 130 5.10 3.18 12.76
N LEU A 131 6.27 3.79 12.61
CA LEU A 131 6.48 5.20 12.90
C LEU A 131 6.02 6.00 11.69
N VAL A 132 5.16 6.99 11.92
CA VAL A 132 4.56 7.80 10.85
C VAL A 132 4.89 9.27 11.03
N LEU A 133 5.42 9.88 9.97
CA LEU A 133 5.65 11.32 9.87
C LEU A 133 4.63 11.91 8.90
N THR A 134 4.08 13.06 9.25
CA THR A 134 3.11 13.81 8.43
C THR A 134 3.51 15.27 8.32
N GLY A 135 2.96 16.00 7.35
CA GLY A 135 3.19 17.43 7.16
C GLY A 135 4.43 17.76 6.30
N ASP A 136 4.88 19.02 6.35
CA ASP A 136 5.99 19.55 5.55
C ASP A 136 7.31 18.82 5.83
N GLN A 137 7.51 18.36 7.08
CA GLN A 137 8.71 17.62 7.48
C GLN A 137 8.97 16.34 6.68
N THR A 138 7.95 15.79 6.02
CA THR A 138 8.09 14.60 5.16
C THR A 138 8.88 14.90 3.89
N GLY A 139 8.94 16.17 3.45
CA GLY A 139 9.54 16.58 2.19
C GLY A 139 8.80 16.09 0.94
N LEU A 140 7.69 15.35 1.08
CA LEU A 140 6.95 14.77 -0.04
C LEU A 140 6.31 15.82 -0.95
N MET A 141 5.94 16.99 -0.42
CA MET A 141 5.40 18.07 -1.25
C MET A 141 6.44 18.59 -2.26
N ASN A 142 7.71 18.73 -1.84
CA ASN A 142 8.79 19.12 -2.75
C ASN A 142 9.09 18.03 -3.80
N LEU A 143 8.94 16.75 -3.42
CA LEU A 143 9.00 15.64 -4.36
C LEU A 143 7.86 15.71 -5.38
N HIS A 144 6.64 15.96 -4.91
CA HIS A 144 5.44 16.07 -5.72
C HIS A 144 5.56 17.19 -6.76
N ASP A 145 5.91 18.39 -6.30
CA ASP A 145 6.20 19.54 -7.14
C ASP A 145 7.34 19.27 -8.15
N GLY A 146 8.41 18.60 -7.70
CA GLY A 146 9.52 18.22 -8.55
C GLY A 146 9.13 17.26 -9.68
N ILE A 147 8.20 16.33 -9.42
CA ILE A 147 7.64 15.42 -10.42
C ILE A 147 6.80 16.23 -11.42
N HIS A 148 5.90 17.10 -10.96
CA HIS A 148 5.08 17.95 -11.82
C HIS A 148 5.93 18.79 -12.76
N ARG A 149 6.91 19.52 -12.22
CA ARG A 149 7.83 20.31 -13.05
C ARG A 149 8.64 19.47 -14.04
N THR A 150 8.95 18.22 -13.70
CA THR A 150 9.69 17.32 -14.59
C THR A 150 8.84 16.81 -15.75
N PHE A 151 7.56 16.53 -15.52
CA PHE A 151 6.64 15.98 -16.51
C PHE A 151 5.71 17.04 -17.15
N GLY A 152 5.95 18.33 -16.88
CA GLY A 152 5.25 19.45 -17.50
C GLY A 152 3.93 19.82 -16.85
N GLY A 153 3.67 19.36 -15.62
CA GLY A 153 2.60 19.82 -14.75
C GLY A 153 2.87 21.22 -14.18
N SER A 154 1.83 21.83 -13.62
CA SER A 154 1.92 23.09 -12.87
C SER A 154 2.64 22.90 -11.54
N ASP A 155 3.27 23.98 -11.05
CA ASP A 155 3.87 24.02 -9.72
C ASP A 155 2.81 23.67 -8.65
N VAL A 156 3.21 22.88 -7.66
CA VAL A 156 2.35 22.46 -6.55
C VAL A 156 2.88 23.09 -5.26
N ASP A 157 2.16 24.08 -4.73
CA ASP A 157 2.49 24.71 -3.45
C ASP A 157 1.26 24.80 -2.55
N LEU A 158 1.11 23.79 -1.70
CA LEU A 158 -0.01 23.64 -0.77
C LEU A 158 0.43 23.84 0.69
N ARG A 159 1.58 24.48 0.96
CA ARG A 159 2.09 24.65 2.34
C ARG A 159 1.09 25.32 3.28
N ASN A 160 0.31 26.27 2.76
CA ASN A 160 -0.72 26.98 3.52
C ASN A 160 -2.07 26.24 3.58
N PHE A 161 -2.17 25.07 2.93
CA PHE A 161 -3.37 24.23 2.86
C PHE A 161 -3.05 22.76 3.18
N MET A 162 -2.00 22.52 3.97
CA MET A 162 -1.51 21.18 4.34
C MET A 162 -1.82 20.90 5.81
N ILE A 163 -1.90 19.61 6.17
CA ILE A 163 -1.94 19.18 7.57
C ILE A 163 -0.63 19.57 8.30
N GLU A 164 -0.72 19.71 9.61
CA GLU A 164 0.44 20.06 10.43
C GLU A 164 1.48 18.93 10.50
N ASP A 165 2.71 19.28 10.88
CA ASP A 165 3.74 18.32 11.19
C ASP A 165 3.36 17.47 12.41
N GLY A 166 3.38 16.15 12.26
CA GLY A 166 3.14 15.23 13.37
C GLY A 166 3.95 13.93 13.26
N THR A 167 4.28 13.36 14.41
CA THR A 167 4.91 12.04 14.55
C THR A 167 3.98 11.13 15.32
N TYR A 168 3.62 10.00 14.73
CA TYR A 168 2.63 9.07 15.28
C TYR A 168 3.18 7.65 15.30
N LEU A 169 2.64 6.84 16.22
CA LEU A 169 2.74 5.39 16.13
C LEU A 169 1.45 4.87 15.53
N ASN A 170 1.58 3.98 14.55
CA ASN A 170 0.45 3.30 13.90
C ASN A 170 0.61 1.79 14.11
N ALA A 171 -0.44 1.11 14.54
CA ALA A 171 -0.48 -0.34 14.65
C ALA A 171 -1.59 -0.89 13.77
N THR A 172 -1.31 -2.00 13.06
CA THR A 172 -2.27 -2.67 12.20
C THR A 172 -2.24 -4.17 12.46
N VAL A 173 -3.41 -4.78 12.57
CA VAL A 173 -3.57 -6.24 12.64
C VAL A 173 -4.64 -6.66 11.64
N GLU A 174 -4.29 -7.59 10.75
CA GLU A 174 -5.24 -8.29 9.89
C GLU A 174 -5.26 -9.77 10.27
N ALA A 175 -6.46 -10.36 10.32
CA ALA A 175 -6.65 -11.81 10.36
C ALA A 175 -7.63 -12.25 9.27
N GLY A 176 -7.28 -13.31 8.54
CA GLY A 176 -8.15 -13.89 7.52
C GLY A 176 -7.95 -15.39 7.38
N ARG A 177 -8.76 -16.03 6.55
CA ARG A 177 -8.62 -17.47 6.26
C ARG A 177 -9.00 -17.78 4.83
N SER A 178 -8.09 -18.42 4.10
CA SER A 178 -8.38 -18.86 2.74
C SER A 178 -9.15 -20.18 2.72
N PHE A 179 -10.20 -20.23 1.91
CA PHE A 179 -10.97 -21.43 1.59
C PHE A 179 -10.79 -21.73 0.10
N HIS A 180 -10.21 -22.88 -0.22
CA HIS A 180 -10.03 -23.32 -1.60
C HIS A 180 -11.33 -23.93 -2.14
N LEU A 181 -11.82 -23.39 -3.25
CA LEU A 181 -13.07 -23.73 -3.92
C LEU A 181 -12.77 -24.12 -5.36
N GLY A 182 -12.29 -25.36 -5.56
CA GLY A 182 -11.86 -25.83 -6.88
C GLY A 182 -10.68 -25.01 -7.40
N ALA A 183 -10.87 -24.33 -8.54
CA ALA A 183 -9.85 -23.48 -9.18
C ALA A 183 -9.85 -22.01 -8.66
N SER A 184 -10.45 -21.76 -7.50
CA SER A 184 -10.56 -20.44 -6.90
C SER A 184 -10.31 -20.50 -5.39
N SER A 185 -10.02 -19.36 -4.77
CA SER A 185 -9.99 -19.21 -3.32
C SER A 185 -10.86 -18.05 -2.89
N LEU A 186 -11.52 -18.20 -1.75
CA LEU A 186 -12.23 -17.14 -1.04
C LEU A 186 -11.53 -16.91 0.30
N ARG A 187 -11.21 -15.67 0.62
CA ARG A 187 -10.61 -15.28 1.89
C ARG A 187 -11.39 -14.13 2.54
N PRO A 188 -12.32 -14.41 3.46
CA PRO A 188 -12.79 -13.39 4.38
C PRO A 188 -11.66 -12.92 5.31
N PHE A 189 -11.71 -11.67 5.73
CA PHE A 189 -10.75 -11.07 6.65
C PHE A 189 -11.38 -9.98 7.51
N VAL A 190 -10.71 -9.69 8.62
CA VAL A 190 -10.94 -8.52 9.47
C VAL A 190 -9.61 -7.80 9.65
N GLU A 191 -9.64 -6.48 9.74
CA GLU A 191 -8.47 -5.64 9.99
C GLU A 191 -8.83 -4.59 11.04
N ALA A 192 -7.93 -4.35 11.98
CA ALA A 192 -8.00 -3.24 12.92
C ALA A 192 -6.74 -2.39 12.78
N GLN A 193 -6.90 -1.08 12.83
CA GLN A 193 -5.80 -0.13 12.85
C GLN A 193 -6.02 0.91 13.95
N ALA A 194 -4.94 1.30 14.61
CA ALA A 194 -4.96 2.37 15.62
C ALA A 194 -3.72 3.25 15.48
N GLY A 195 -3.89 4.57 15.57
CA GLY A 195 -2.82 5.55 15.44
C GLY A 195 -3.17 6.67 14.48
N VAL A 196 -2.69 6.60 13.24
CA VAL A 196 -2.94 7.63 12.21
C VAL A 196 -4.41 7.67 11.81
N GLU A 197 -5.00 6.49 11.65
CA GLU A 197 -6.46 6.33 11.61
C GLU A 197 -6.84 5.21 12.57
N ASN A 198 -7.91 5.43 13.33
CA ASN A 198 -8.51 4.40 14.17
C ASN A 198 -9.68 3.81 13.38
N LEU A 199 -9.57 2.55 12.98
CA LEU A 199 -10.58 1.91 12.16
C LEU A 199 -10.69 0.41 12.42
N LEU A 200 -11.88 -0.11 12.09
CA LEU A 200 -12.15 -1.53 11.97
C LEU A 200 -12.68 -1.80 10.57
N ARG A 201 -12.16 -2.84 9.92
CA ARG A 201 -12.50 -3.20 8.55
C ARG A 201 -12.85 -4.68 8.48
N VAL A 202 -13.85 -4.99 7.66
CA VAL A 202 -14.23 -6.36 7.32
C VAL A 202 -14.37 -6.48 5.81
N GLY A 203 -13.93 -7.61 5.25
CA GLY A 203 -13.99 -7.80 3.82
C GLY A 203 -13.75 -9.23 3.39
N ALA A 204 -13.73 -9.41 2.07
CA ALA A 204 -13.35 -10.67 1.46
C ALA A 204 -12.61 -10.45 0.14
N ASP A 205 -11.67 -11.34 -0.14
CA ASP A 205 -10.93 -11.41 -1.39
C ASP A 205 -11.17 -12.76 -2.06
N VAL A 206 -11.31 -12.76 -3.38
CA VAL A 206 -11.43 -13.95 -4.22
C VAL A 206 -10.24 -13.96 -5.19
N ARG A 207 -9.56 -15.09 -5.33
CA ARG A 207 -8.56 -15.31 -6.39
C ARG A 207 -8.96 -16.48 -7.27
N PHE A 208 -8.66 -16.40 -8.55
CA PHE A 208 -8.95 -17.47 -9.52
C PHE A 208 -7.97 -17.43 -10.69
N GLY A 209 -8.01 -18.49 -11.52
CA GLY A 209 -7.01 -18.70 -12.57
C GLY A 209 -5.75 -19.35 -12.02
N ASN A 210 -4.60 -19.05 -12.60
CA ASN A 210 -3.32 -19.63 -12.22
C ASN A 210 -2.68 -18.82 -11.08
N TYR A 211 -3.40 -18.64 -9.99
CA TYR A 211 -2.85 -18.01 -8.79
C TYR A 211 -1.97 -19.00 -8.02
N ASP A 212 -0.93 -18.49 -7.38
CA ASP A 212 -0.11 -19.26 -6.45
C ASP A 212 -0.80 -19.35 -5.08
N PRO A 213 -1.22 -20.55 -4.63
CA PRO A 213 -1.82 -20.76 -3.32
C PRO A 213 -0.78 -20.76 -2.18
N GLU A 214 0.50 -20.92 -2.50
CA GLU A 214 1.63 -20.98 -1.57
C GLU A 214 2.34 -19.64 -1.43
N ALA A 215 1.90 -18.61 -2.15
CA ALA A 215 2.43 -17.26 -2.03
C ALA A 215 2.03 -16.62 -0.71
N LEU A 216 3.01 -15.97 -0.05
CA LEU A 216 2.69 -14.92 0.92
C LEU A 216 2.10 -13.74 0.16
N LEU A 217 0.90 -13.30 0.56
CA LEU A 217 0.29 -12.08 0.04
C LEU A 217 0.17 -11.05 1.17
N ILE A 218 0.66 -9.84 0.91
CA ILE A 218 0.49 -8.67 1.77
C ILE A 218 -0.64 -7.78 1.24
N ARG A 219 -1.28 -6.99 2.12
CA ARG A 219 -2.29 -6.02 1.70
C ARG A 219 -1.68 -4.63 1.54
N ASP A 220 -1.90 -4.02 0.38
CA ASP A 220 -1.63 -2.59 0.18
C ASP A 220 -2.61 -1.75 1.01
N ALA A 221 -2.09 -0.86 1.86
CA ALA A 221 -2.91 -0.11 2.81
C ALA A 221 -3.92 0.82 2.11
N THR A 222 -3.50 1.46 1.02
CA THR A 222 -4.33 2.44 0.28
C THR A 222 -5.42 1.71 -0.51
N THR A 223 -5.03 0.83 -1.43
CA THR A 223 -5.97 0.22 -2.39
C THR A 223 -6.61 -1.08 -1.89
N GLY A 224 -6.10 -1.66 -0.80
CA GLY A 224 -6.58 -2.93 -0.26
C GLY A 224 -6.24 -4.14 -1.12
N GLN A 225 -5.52 -3.97 -2.23
CA GLN A 225 -5.11 -5.07 -3.10
C GLN A 225 -4.22 -6.04 -2.32
N ARG A 226 -4.42 -7.36 -2.50
CA ARG A 226 -3.51 -8.38 -2.00
C ARG A 226 -2.43 -8.67 -3.04
N ILE A 227 -1.20 -8.36 -2.69
CA ILE A 227 -0.03 -8.37 -3.56
C ILE A 227 0.95 -9.44 -3.09
N VAL A 228 1.60 -10.13 -4.02
CA VAL A 228 2.63 -11.14 -3.70
C VAL A 228 3.81 -10.49 -2.98
N GLY A 229 4.07 -10.96 -1.76
CA GLY A 229 5.23 -10.62 -0.94
C GLY A 229 6.39 -11.58 -1.17
N ILE A 230 6.10 -12.87 -1.09
CA ILE A 230 7.03 -13.97 -1.35
C ILE A 230 6.27 -14.98 -2.21
N PRO A 231 6.80 -15.40 -3.37
CA PRO A 231 6.17 -16.45 -4.15
C PRO A 231 6.45 -17.80 -3.46
N GLY A 232 5.53 -18.75 -3.56
CA GLY A 232 5.74 -20.14 -3.20
C GLY A 232 6.67 -20.83 -4.19
N GLY A 233 6.19 -21.92 -4.80
CA GLY A 233 6.91 -22.63 -5.87
C GLY A 233 6.11 -22.83 -7.15
N GLY A 234 4.78 -22.74 -7.09
CA GLY A 234 3.95 -22.50 -8.27
C GLY A 234 3.95 -20.99 -8.53
N VAL A 235 4.02 -20.42 -9.72
CA VAL A 235 3.14 -20.66 -10.83
C VAL A 235 3.60 -19.69 -11.93
N GLY A 236 3.60 -20.16 -13.18
CA GLY A 236 3.58 -19.27 -14.35
C GLY A 236 2.16 -19.10 -14.87
N GLY A 237 1.82 -17.91 -15.37
CA GLY A 237 0.53 -17.66 -16.02
C GLY A 237 -0.31 -16.57 -15.36
N TRP A 238 -1.51 -16.34 -15.89
CA TRP A 238 -2.39 -15.26 -15.44
C TRP A 238 -3.24 -15.68 -14.25
N SER A 239 -3.23 -14.84 -13.21
CA SER A 239 -4.08 -14.92 -12.04
C SER A 239 -4.96 -13.68 -11.94
N PHE A 240 -6.13 -13.82 -11.35
CA PHE A 240 -7.09 -12.74 -11.20
C PHE A 240 -7.54 -12.65 -9.76
N SER A 241 -7.90 -11.43 -9.34
CA SER A 241 -8.41 -11.15 -8.01
C SER A 241 -9.59 -10.20 -8.07
N LEU A 242 -10.53 -10.40 -7.15
CA LEU A 242 -11.63 -9.50 -6.85
C LEU A 242 -11.71 -9.36 -5.33
N GLY A 243 -12.10 -8.22 -4.82
CA GLY A 243 -12.29 -8.05 -3.39
C GLY A 243 -13.16 -6.86 -3.06
N ALA A 244 -13.75 -6.91 -1.88
CA ALA A 244 -14.50 -5.80 -1.34
C ALA A 244 -14.31 -5.74 0.18
N ASP A 245 -14.33 -4.54 0.73
CA ASP A 245 -14.36 -4.34 2.17
C ASP A 245 -15.13 -3.08 2.57
N ALA A 246 -15.58 -3.07 3.82
CA ALA A 246 -16.18 -1.93 4.49
C ALA A 246 -15.37 -1.63 5.75
N ALA A 247 -15.03 -0.37 5.95
CA ALA A 247 -14.32 0.12 7.13
C ALA A 247 -15.21 1.10 7.88
N TYR A 248 -15.30 0.91 9.20
CA TYR A 248 -15.72 1.94 10.12
C TYR A 248 -14.48 2.72 10.58
N VAL A 249 -14.44 4.01 10.29
CA VAL A 249 -13.36 4.93 10.65
C VAL A 249 -13.86 5.82 11.78
N GLU A 250 -13.22 5.73 12.95
CA GLU A 250 -13.59 6.53 14.13
C GLU A 250 -12.88 7.90 14.10
N SER A 251 -11.61 7.92 13.69
CA SER A 251 -10.81 9.14 13.66
C SER A 251 -9.69 9.04 12.64
N SER A 252 -9.30 10.17 12.05
CA SER A 252 -8.21 10.26 11.08
C SER A 252 -7.37 11.51 11.31
N VAL A 253 -6.08 11.34 11.54
CA VAL A 253 -5.11 12.45 11.56
C VAL A 253 -4.98 13.09 10.17
N LEU A 254 -5.27 12.33 9.11
CA LEU A 254 -5.19 12.78 7.71
C LEU A 254 -6.39 13.64 7.30
N LEU A 255 -7.41 13.74 8.15
CA LEU A 255 -8.57 14.63 8.06
C LEU A 255 -8.74 15.37 9.40
N PRO A 256 -7.88 16.37 9.67
CA PRO A 256 -7.91 17.11 10.93
C PRO A 256 -9.19 17.95 11.07
N SER A 257 -9.51 18.37 12.30
CA SER A 257 -10.72 19.14 12.62
C SER A 257 -10.79 20.55 12.00
N ASN A 258 -9.71 21.02 11.37
CA ASN A 258 -9.69 22.25 10.57
C ASN A 258 -9.87 21.98 9.06
N GLY A 259 -10.17 20.74 8.68
CA GLY A 259 -10.65 20.31 7.37
C GLY A 259 -12.09 19.79 7.45
N PRO A 260 -12.56 19.08 6.41
CA PRO A 260 -13.89 18.48 6.41
C PRO A 260 -13.99 17.32 7.40
N ASP A 261 -15.22 17.06 7.86
CA ASP A 261 -15.52 15.92 8.71
C ASP A 261 -15.31 14.60 7.96
N ALA A 262 -14.76 13.59 8.63
CA ALA A 262 -14.50 12.29 8.01
C ALA A 262 -15.80 11.48 7.83
N GLU A 263 -15.90 10.78 6.70
CA GLU A 263 -16.92 9.75 6.53
C GLU A 263 -16.58 8.55 7.40
N ASN A 264 -17.51 8.22 8.31
CA ASN A 264 -17.32 7.13 9.26
C ASN A 264 -17.39 5.75 8.58
N LEU A 265 -18.00 5.64 7.40
CA LEU A 265 -18.10 4.39 6.65
C LEU A 265 -17.45 4.55 5.29
N ARG A 266 -16.40 3.77 5.05
CA ARG A 266 -15.66 3.76 3.79
C ARG A 266 -15.73 2.38 3.16
N TYR A 267 -15.94 2.33 1.85
CA TYR A 267 -16.06 1.10 1.09
C TYR A 267 -14.95 1.02 0.05
N ARG A 268 -14.47 -0.19 -0.20
CA ARG A 268 -13.57 -0.46 -1.32
C ARG A 268 -14.11 -1.60 -2.15
N LEU A 269 -14.05 -1.44 -3.47
CA LEU A 269 -14.24 -2.51 -4.44
C LEU A 269 -13.00 -2.58 -5.32
N ARG A 270 -12.38 -3.76 -5.43
CA ARG A 270 -11.11 -3.92 -6.12
C ARG A 270 -11.13 -5.11 -7.06
N GLY A 271 -10.41 -4.97 -8.17
CA GLY A 271 -10.10 -6.04 -9.08
C GLY A 271 -8.66 -5.93 -9.56
N GLY A 272 -8.06 -7.06 -9.92
CA GLY A 272 -6.68 -7.05 -10.41
C GLY A 272 -6.26 -8.33 -11.10
N VAL A 273 -5.14 -8.23 -11.80
CA VAL A 273 -4.52 -9.30 -12.58
C VAL A 273 -3.05 -9.40 -12.19
N GLY A 274 -2.59 -10.62 -11.91
CA GLY A 274 -1.22 -10.93 -11.57
C GLY A 274 -0.61 -11.92 -12.57
N ARG A 275 0.70 -11.90 -12.72
CA ARG A 275 1.44 -12.88 -13.51
C ARG A 275 2.84 -13.11 -12.95
N GLY A 276 3.07 -14.37 -12.55
CA GLY A 276 4.39 -14.88 -12.17
C GLY A 276 5.29 -15.15 -13.38
N TYR A 277 6.58 -14.85 -13.20
CA TYR A 277 7.68 -15.08 -14.13
C TYR A 277 8.90 -15.62 -13.37
N GLY A 278 8.87 -16.91 -12.98
CA GLY A 278 9.94 -17.51 -12.19
C GLY A 278 10.06 -16.81 -10.82
N PRO A 279 11.21 -16.20 -10.48
CA PRO A 279 11.41 -15.52 -9.18
C PRO A 279 10.74 -14.14 -9.09
N ALA A 280 9.89 -13.76 -10.04
CA ALA A 280 9.26 -12.45 -10.07
C ALA A 280 7.74 -12.56 -10.24
N ASP A 281 6.99 -11.60 -9.69
CA ASP A 281 5.56 -11.44 -9.93
C ASP A 281 5.24 -9.99 -10.31
N PHE A 282 4.39 -9.83 -11.32
CA PHE A 282 3.87 -8.53 -11.74
C PHE A 282 2.37 -8.49 -11.49
N PHE A 283 1.88 -7.40 -10.91
CA PHE A 283 0.47 -7.20 -10.67
C PHE A 283 0.00 -5.83 -11.16
N TYR A 284 -1.21 -5.79 -11.71
CA TYR A 284 -1.95 -4.58 -12.00
C TYR A 284 -3.37 -4.69 -11.44
N GLY A 285 -3.82 -3.67 -10.72
CA GLY A 285 -5.16 -3.62 -10.15
C GLY A 285 -5.79 -2.25 -10.24
N VAL A 286 -7.11 -2.21 -10.08
CA VAL A 286 -7.90 -1.00 -9.93
C VAL A 286 -8.81 -1.16 -8.73
N THR A 287 -8.85 -0.12 -7.90
CA THR A 287 -9.71 -0.05 -6.73
C THR A 287 -10.58 1.18 -6.81
N TYR A 288 -11.89 0.99 -6.64
CA TYR A 288 -12.81 2.05 -6.28
C TYR A 288 -12.79 2.25 -4.76
N LEU A 289 -12.61 3.48 -4.33
CA LEU A 289 -12.71 3.98 -2.97
C LEU A 289 -13.99 4.82 -2.89
N SER A 290 -14.83 4.60 -1.88
CA SER A 290 -15.90 5.56 -1.60
C SER A 290 -15.35 6.89 -1.11
N GLU A 291 -16.25 7.84 -0.91
CA GLU A 291 -16.00 9.12 -0.28
C GLU A 291 -15.33 8.93 1.11
N GLU A 292 -14.34 9.77 1.42
CA GLU A 292 -13.58 9.73 2.68
C GLU A 292 -13.98 10.80 3.69
N PHE A 293 -14.65 11.88 3.23
CA PHE A 293 -15.03 13.05 4.02
C PHE A 293 -16.31 13.73 3.48
N GLU A 294 -17.02 14.43 4.36
CA GLU A 294 -18.22 15.19 4.02
C GLU A 294 -17.87 16.33 3.05
N GLY A 295 -18.58 16.40 1.92
CA GLY A 295 -18.29 17.36 0.84
C GLY A 295 -17.48 16.78 -0.31
N GLN A 296 -16.93 15.56 -0.16
CA GLN A 296 -16.43 14.80 -1.30
C GLN A 296 -17.61 14.36 -2.18
N TYR A 297 -17.68 14.90 -3.40
CA TYR A 297 -18.86 14.73 -4.25
C TYR A 297 -18.95 13.38 -4.98
N GLU A 298 -17.84 12.64 -5.04
CA GLU A 298 -17.79 11.28 -5.59
C GLU A 298 -16.62 10.48 -5.02
N GLY A 299 -16.76 9.15 -5.03
CA GLY A 299 -15.65 8.23 -4.80
C GLY A 299 -14.55 8.30 -5.87
N GLN A 300 -13.47 7.55 -5.64
CA GLN A 300 -12.24 7.63 -6.42
C GLN A 300 -11.82 6.28 -7.00
N LEU A 301 -11.28 6.27 -8.23
CA LEU A 301 -10.58 5.11 -8.77
C LEU A 301 -9.07 5.27 -8.66
N VAL A 302 -8.40 4.29 -8.05
CA VAL A 302 -6.94 4.25 -7.88
C VAL A 302 -6.39 3.00 -8.54
N GLY A 303 -5.38 3.16 -9.39
CA GLY A 303 -4.64 2.04 -9.98
C GLY A 303 -3.50 1.58 -9.09
N THR A 304 -3.18 0.29 -9.13
CA THR A 304 -2.04 -0.33 -8.43
C THR A 304 -1.16 -1.05 -9.44
N LEU A 305 0.15 -0.85 -9.35
CA LEU A 305 1.18 -1.64 -10.00
C LEU A 305 2.07 -2.24 -8.93
N SER A 306 2.45 -3.51 -9.08
CA SER A 306 3.44 -4.12 -8.21
C SER A 306 4.45 -4.97 -8.98
N LEU A 307 5.67 -4.98 -8.45
CA LEU A 307 6.75 -5.86 -8.82
C LEU A 307 7.30 -6.52 -7.56
N MET A 308 7.26 -7.84 -7.53
CA MET A 308 7.91 -8.66 -6.51
C MET A 308 9.11 -9.39 -7.12
N LEU A 309 10.20 -9.50 -6.36
CA LEU A 309 11.40 -10.27 -6.67
C LEU A 309 11.80 -11.15 -5.47
N GLN A 310 12.03 -12.44 -5.72
CA GLN A 310 12.55 -13.43 -4.78
C GLN A 310 14.07 -13.58 -4.92
N PHE A 311 14.76 -13.92 -3.83
CA PHE A 311 16.23 -14.09 -3.77
C PHE A 311 16.63 -15.43 -3.16
#